data_AF-A0A7U9S004-F1
#
_entry.id   AF-A0A7U9S004-F1
#
_cell.length_a   1.000
_cell.length_b   1.000
_cell.length_c   1.000
_cell.angle_alpha   90.00
_cell.angle_beta   90.00
_cell.angle_gamma   90.00
#
_symmetry.space_group_name_H-M   'P 1'
#
loop_
_entity.id
_entity.type
_entity.pdbx_description
1 polymer ?
#
loop_
_entity_poly.entity_id
_entity_poly.type
_entity_poly.pdbx_seq_one_letter_code
_entity_poly.pdbx_strand_id
1 'polypeptide(L)'
;MRYFEPRLARRLGCLLNEYLYYFYYREKALGNILKIGQTRGERIKEINDRMLKELGQYDVLKDFDEMLEVYGKYTYGREKNYMQGETSVPRDDACIPKFSLDTWDEGGYAGVALALMRAKITGIEGEMILCVPNQGTVDWLKDDDVIEVSCRISKEGAVPKPGPYILPESAKQLISAVKYYEREAASAIVEKNSEKAIDALMVNPLVGSYSLAKELLGEYLNIYAKYTGGWEV
;
A
#
# COMPACT_ATOMS: atom_id res chain seq x y z
N MET A 1 -11.21 -12.93 -2.04
CA MET A 1 -12.03 -11.77 -2.45
C MET A 1 -13.03 -11.39 -1.35
N ARG A 2 -12.53 -11.09 -0.14
CA ARG A 2 -13.39 -10.93 1.05
C ARG A 2 -14.29 -9.70 0.97
N TYR A 3 -13.79 -8.61 0.39
CA TYR A 3 -14.46 -7.30 0.40
C TYR A 3 -15.30 -7.02 -0.85
N PHE A 4 -15.24 -7.87 -1.86
CA PHE A 4 -15.87 -7.64 -3.16
C PHE A 4 -17.04 -8.59 -3.36
N GLU A 5 -18.11 -8.10 -3.97
CA GLU A 5 -19.18 -8.99 -4.43
C GLU A 5 -18.62 -10.00 -5.44
N PRO A 6 -18.89 -11.32 -5.29
CA PRO A 6 -18.34 -12.34 -6.19
C PRO A 6 -18.64 -12.08 -7.67
N ARG A 7 -19.79 -11.46 -7.98
CA ARG A 7 -20.19 -11.10 -9.35
C ARG A 7 -19.23 -10.09 -9.98
N LEU A 8 -18.70 -9.14 -9.22
CA LEU A 8 -17.80 -8.11 -9.74
C LEU A 8 -16.52 -8.74 -10.28
N ALA A 9 -15.89 -9.61 -9.49
CA ALA A 9 -14.65 -10.25 -9.90
C ALA A 9 -14.85 -11.28 -11.02
N ARG A 10 -15.96 -12.04 -10.99
CA ARG A 10 -16.33 -12.91 -12.13
C ARG A 10 -16.50 -12.11 -13.41
N ARG A 11 -17.11 -10.92 -13.35
CA ARG A 11 -17.30 -10.04 -14.51
C ARG A 11 -15.97 -9.48 -15.03
N LEU A 12 -15.05 -9.10 -14.13
CA LEU A 12 -13.74 -8.58 -14.51
C LEU A 12 -12.77 -9.69 -14.97
N GLY A 13 -13.00 -10.95 -14.57
CA GLY A 13 -12.15 -12.07 -14.97
C GLY A 13 -10.76 -12.05 -14.33
N CYS A 14 -10.56 -11.26 -13.27
CA CYS A 14 -9.30 -11.14 -12.55
C CYS A 14 -9.51 -11.21 -11.03
N LEU A 15 -8.44 -11.55 -10.30
CA LEU A 15 -8.41 -11.41 -8.85
C LEU A 15 -8.16 -9.94 -8.49
N LEU A 16 -8.93 -9.45 -7.52
CA LEU A 16 -8.89 -8.04 -7.12
C LEU A 16 -8.03 -7.86 -5.88
N ASN A 17 -7.03 -6.99 -6.00
CA ASN A 17 -6.31 -6.46 -4.85
C ASN A 17 -7.31 -5.72 -3.93
N GLU A 18 -7.17 -5.89 -2.62
CA GLU A 18 -8.03 -5.26 -1.61
C GLU A 18 -8.09 -3.73 -1.67
N TYR A 19 -7.01 -3.06 -2.11
CA TYR A 19 -6.99 -1.61 -2.32
C TYR A 19 -7.96 -1.15 -3.42
N LEU A 20 -8.38 -2.04 -4.33
CA LEU A 20 -9.44 -1.72 -5.30
C LEU A 20 -10.79 -1.42 -4.63
N TYR A 21 -10.96 -1.77 -3.35
CA TYR A 21 -12.17 -1.43 -2.59
C TYR A 21 -12.40 0.09 -2.52
N TYR A 22 -11.33 0.88 -2.37
CA TYR A 22 -11.42 2.35 -2.33
C TYR A 22 -11.94 2.95 -3.65
N PHE A 23 -11.76 2.24 -4.76
CA PHE A 23 -12.17 2.69 -6.09
C PHE A 23 -13.54 2.13 -6.50
N TYR A 24 -13.79 0.84 -6.23
CA TYR A 24 -15.02 0.16 -6.67
C TYR A 24 -16.18 0.26 -5.67
N TYR A 25 -15.90 0.63 -4.42
CA TYR A 25 -16.90 0.85 -3.36
C TYR A 25 -16.59 2.15 -2.59
N ARG A 26 -16.13 3.18 -3.31
CA ARG A 26 -15.65 4.46 -2.76
C ARG A 26 -16.63 5.07 -1.76
N GLU A 27 -17.91 5.10 -2.10
CA GLU A 27 -18.98 5.65 -1.27
C GLU A 27 -19.17 4.88 0.04
N LYS A 28 -19.02 3.54 0.01
CA LYS A 28 -19.09 2.71 1.22
C LYS A 28 -17.86 2.92 2.09
N ALA A 29 -16.68 2.94 1.48
CA ALA A 29 -15.42 3.19 2.18
C ALA A 29 -15.46 4.54 2.91
N LEU A 30 -15.80 5.63 2.19
CA LEU A 30 -15.92 6.96 2.79
C LEU A 30 -16.99 7.01 3.88
N GLY A 31 -18.17 6.42 3.63
CA GLY A 31 -19.25 6.37 4.61
C GLY A 31 -18.87 5.65 5.91
N ASN A 32 -18.04 4.61 5.83
CA ASN A 32 -17.56 3.88 7.01
C ASN A 32 -16.45 4.66 7.74
N ILE A 33 -15.51 5.25 7.00
CA ILE A 33 -14.43 6.08 7.56
C ILE A 33 -14.99 7.27 8.34
N LEU A 34 -16.05 7.91 7.85
CA LEU A 34 -16.69 9.03 8.56
C LEU A 34 -17.44 8.58 9.83
N LYS A 35 -17.91 7.33 9.89
CA LYS A 35 -18.67 6.80 11.04
C LYS A 35 -17.79 6.25 12.16
N ILE A 36 -16.59 5.75 11.84
CA ILE A 36 -15.77 5.04 12.83
C ILE A 36 -15.21 5.95 13.93
N GLY A 37 -15.18 7.27 13.70
CA GLY A 37 -14.81 8.29 14.69
C GLY A 37 -13.35 8.30 15.13
N GLN A 38 -12.54 7.35 14.63
CA GLN A 38 -11.12 7.21 14.90
C GLN A 38 -10.40 6.74 13.63
N THR A 39 -9.39 7.48 13.20
CA THR A 39 -8.57 7.13 12.05
C THR A 39 -7.71 5.89 12.32
N ARG A 40 -7.28 5.21 11.25
CA ARG A 40 -6.33 4.10 11.37
C ARG A 40 -5.01 4.54 12.03
N GLY A 41 -4.56 5.77 11.76
CA GLY A 41 -3.35 6.34 12.34
C GLY A 41 -3.44 6.48 13.86
N GLU A 42 -4.53 7.07 14.36
CA GLU A 42 -4.78 7.19 15.81
C GLU A 42 -4.85 5.82 16.48
N ARG A 43 -5.56 4.86 15.87
CA ARG A 43 -5.65 3.50 16.41
C ARG A 43 -4.28 2.81 16.50
N ILE A 44 -3.47 2.89 15.45
CA ILE A 44 -2.11 2.31 15.45
C ILE A 44 -1.26 2.98 16.52
N LYS A 45 -1.36 4.31 16.67
CA LYS A 45 -0.66 5.04 17.72
C LYS A 45 -1.03 4.51 19.11
N GLU A 46 -2.32 4.38 19.40
CA GLU A 46 -2.79 3.85 20.70
C GLU A 46 -2.30 2.43 20.96
N ILE A 47 -2.33 1.55 19.94
CA ILE A 47 -1.81 0.18 20.03
C ILE A 47 -0.32 0.20 20.38
N ASN A 48 0.47 1.02 19.67
CA ASN A 48 1.91 1.13 19.88
C ASN A 48 2.25 1.74 21.24
N ASP A 49 1.54 2.79 21.66
CA ASP A 49 1.77 3.42 22.98
C ASP A 49 1.53 2.41 24.11
N ARG A 50 0.47 1.61 24.02
CA ARG A 50 0.17 0.55 25.00
C ARG A 50 1.21 -0.55 24.98
N MET A 51 1.62 -0.99 23.79
CA MET A 51 2.68 -1.99 23.62
C MET A 51 3.99 -1.51 24.25
N LEU A 52 4.45 -0.30 23.93
CA LEU A 52 5.69 0.26 24.47
C LEU A 52 5.62 0.45 25.99
N LYS A 53 4.46 0.86 26.51
CA LYS A 53 4.25 0.97 27.96
C LYS A 53 4.35 -0.38 28.67
N GLU A 54 3.76 -1.43 28.09
CA GLU A 54 3.80 -2.79 28.64
C GLU A 54 5.22 -3.37 28.55
N LEU A 55 5.88 -3.24 27.39
CA LEU A 55 7.28 -3.65 27.20
C LEU A 55 8.24 -2.94 28.16
N GLY A 56 7.98 -1.68 28.49
CA GLY A 56 8.80 -0.91 29.44
C GLY A 56 8.76 -1.41 30.90
N GLN A 57 7.95 -2.43 31.20
CA GLN A 57 7.87 -3.05 32.54
C GLN A 57 8.82 -4.25 32.70
N TYR A 58 9.46 -4.69 31.62
CA TYR A 58 10.28 -5.90 31.58
C TYR A 58 11.78 -5.59 31.42
N ASP A 59 12.64 -6.51 31.87
CA ASP A 59 14.09 -6.46 31.69
C ASP A 59 14.48 -7.27 30.45
N VAL A 60 15.02 -6.59 29.43
CA VAL A 60 15.37 -7.20 28.12
C VAL A 60 16.33 -8.38 28.22
N LEU A 61 17.16 -8.47 29.27
CA LEU A 61 18.11 -9.56 29.44
C LEU A 61 17.53 -10.78 30.17
N LYS A 62 16.37 -10.62 30.83
CA LYS A 62 15.77 -11.67 31.68
C LYS A 62 14.43 -12.15 31.18
N ASP A 63 13.64 -11.24 30.61
CA ASP A 63 12.22 -11.44 30.31
C ASP A 63 11.97 -11.44 28.78
N PHE A 64 12.92 -11.97 28.01
CA PHE A 64 12.89 -11.90 26.54
C PHE A 64 11.65 -12.57 25.96
N ASP A 65 11.29 -13.75 26.46
CA ASP A 65 10.15 -14.53 25.97
C ASP A 65 8.82 -13.81 26.28
N GLU A 66 8.68 -13.25 27.48
CA GLU A 66 7.51 -12.43 27.86
C GLU A 66 7.39 -11.18 26.99
N MET A 67 8.50 -10.49 26.73
CA MET A 67 8.51 -9.33 25.82
C MET A 67 8.09 -9.72 24.39
N LEU A 68 8.46 -10.91 23.94
CA LEU A 68 8.06 -11.43 22.63
C LEU A 68 6.55 -11.72 22.57
N GLU A 69 5.98 -12.29 23.63
CA GLU A 69 4.53 -12.51 23.75
C GLU A 69 3.76 -11.20 23.71
N VAL A 70 4.24 -10.18 24.44
CA VAL A 70 3.66 -8.83 24.42
C VAL A 70 3.70 -8.27 23.00
N TYR A 71 4.84 -8.34 22.32
CA TYR A 71 4.97 -7.88 20.93
C TYR A 71 4.00 -8.63 19.98
N GLY A 72 3.91 -9.95 20.11
CA GLY A 72 3.01 -10.79 19.32
C GLY A 72 1.53 -10.45 19.52
N LYS A 73 1.12 -10.23 20.78
CA LYS A 73 -0.23 -9.81 21.17
C LYS A 73 -0.64 -8.49 20.49
N TYR A 74 0.20 -7.46 20.56
CA TYR A 74 -0.12 -6.16 19.97
C TYR A 74 -0.04 -6.17 18.44
N THR A 75 0.92 -6.91 17.86
CA THR A 75 1.02 -7.10 16.40
C THR A 75 -0.23 -7.81 15.86
N TYR A 76 -0.66 -8.89 16.50
CA TYR A 76 -1.90 -9.59 16.14
C TYR A 76 -3.12 -8.66 16.23
N GLY A 77 -3.21 -7.85 17.29
CA GLY A 77 -4.25 -6.83 17.44
C GLY A 77 -4.25 -5.82 16.28
N ARG A 78 -3.08 -5.38 15.83
CA ARG A 78 -2.95 -4.47 14.68
C ARG A 78 -3.45 -5.12 13.39
N GLU A 79 -3.04 -6.35 13.11
CA GLU A 79 -3.40 -7.08 11.88
C GLU A 79 -4.88 -7.50 11.83
N LYS A 80 -5.48 -7.81 12.99
CA LYS A 80 -6.90 -8.11 13.13
C LYS A 80 -7.80 -6.96 12.67
N ASN A 81 -7.36 -5.73 12.92
CA ASN A 81 -8.09 -4.50 12.61
C ASN A 81 -7.81 -3.95 11.20
N TYR A 82 -7.02 -4.65 10.38
CA TYR A 82 -6.66 -4.19 9.04
C TYR A 82 -7.86 -4.22 8.08
N MET A 83 -8.07 -3.14 7.32
CA MET A 83 -9.23 -2.91 6.41
C MET A 83 -10.63 -2.92 7.07
N GLN A 84 -10.71 -3.15 8.39
CA GLN A 84 -11.99 -3.27 9.08
C GLN A 84 -12.74 -1.95 9.13
N GLY A 85 -12.03 -0.83 9.28
CA GLY A 85 -12.66 0.49 9.40
C GLY A 85 -13.29 0.97 8.09
N GLU A 86 -12.72 0.55 6.97
CA GLU A 86 -13.10 0.98 5.63
C GLU A 86 -14.16 0.04 5.04
N THR A 87 -14.06 -1.25 5.32
CA THR A 87 -14.96 -2.27 4.75
C THR A 87 -16.10 -2.69 5.66
N SER A 88 -15.99 -2.45 6.97
CA SER A 88 -16.83 -3.04 8.03
C SER A 88 -16.86 -4.58 8.04
N VAL A 89 -15.91 -5.23 7.35
CA VAL A 89 -15.80 -6.70 7.30
C VAL A 89 -14.63 -7.13 8.19
N PRO A 90 -14.86 -7.96 9.23
CA PRO A 90 -13.78 -8.46 10.06
C PRO A 90 -12.88 -9.43 9.28
N ARG A 91 -11.60 -9.49 9.66
CA ARG A 91 -10.66 -10.49 9.17
C ARG A 91 -11.00 -11.84 9.81
N ASP A 92 -10.99 -12.90 9.01
CA ASP A 92 -11.08 -14.27 9.53
C ASP A 92 -9.86 -14.54 10.41
N ASP A 93 -10.08 -15.03 11.64
CA ASP A 93 -9.03 -15.28 12.62
C ASP A 93 -7.96 -16.24 12.08
N ALA A 94 -8.33 -17.18 11.20
CA ALA A 94 -7.39 -18.08 10.54
C ALA A 94 -6.45 -17.38 9.53
N CYS A 95 -6.83 -16.20 9.05
CA CYS A 95 -6.07 -15.41 8.06
C CYS A 95 -5.32 -14.23 8.67
N ILE A 96 -5.28 -14.11 10.01
CA ILE A 96 -4.51 -13.08 10.69
C ILE A 96 -3.11 -13.64 10.94
N PRO A 97 -2.05 -13.02 10.37
CA PRO A 97 -0.68 -13.42 10.66
C PRO A 97 -0.43 -13.34 12.16
N LYS A 98 0.02 -14.45 12.74
CA LYS A 98 0.52 -14.47 14.11
C LYS A 98 2.03 -14.40 14.03
N PHE A 99 2.61 -13.48 14.77
CA PHE A 99 4.06 -13.42 14.89
C PHE A 99 4.55 -14.69 15.60
N SER A 100 5.51 -15.38 14.99
CA SER A 100 6.22 -16.52 15.56
C SER A 100 7.65 -16.51 15.02
N LEU A 101 8.63 -16.76 15.89
CA LEU A 101 10.03 -16.88 15.50
C LEU A 101 10.32 -18.18 14.75
N ASP A 102 9.53 -19.23 15.01
CA ASP A 102 9.79 -20.58 14.52
C ASP A 102 9.12 -20.85 13.16
N THR A 103 8.27 -19.94 12.70
CA THR A 103 7.65 -20.03 11.38
C THR A 103 8.50 -19.29 10.36
N TRP A 104 8.66 -19.89 9.19
CA TRP A 104 9.21 -19.17 8.05
C TRP A 104 8.37 -17.92 7.79
N ASP A 105 9.03 -16.78 7.58
CA ASP A 105 8.35 -15.56 7.12
C ASP A 105 7.84 -15.82 5.69
N GLU A 106 6.61 -16.33 5.59
CA GLU A 106 5.94 -16.66 4.32
C GLU A 106 5.53 -15.41 3.52
N GLY A 107 5.71 -14.21 4.07
CA GLY A 107 5.24 -13.00 3.41
C GLY A 107 5.26 -11.79 4.32
N GLY A 108 6.17 -10.89 4.01
CA GLY A 108 6.31 -9.58 4.63
C GLY A 108 7.35 -8.76 3.88
N TYR A 109 7.42 -7.46 4.16
CA TYR A 109 8.41 -6.58 3.53
C TYR A 109 9.85 -7.08 3.75
N ALA A 110 10.15 -7.62 4.93
CA ALA A 110 11.47 -8.16 5.26
C ALA A 110 11.79 -9.43 4.45
N GLY A 111 10.88 -10.41 4.42
CA GLY A 111 11.03 -11.62 3.60
C GLY A 111 11.26 -11.31 2.12
N VAL A 112 10.49 -10.38 1.54
CA VAL A 112 10.67 -9.93 0.15
C VAL A 112 12.06 -9.30 -0.05
N ALA A 113 12.48 -8.37 0.82
CA ALA A 113 13.78 -7.73 0.72
C ALA A 113 14.94 -8.74 0.84
N LEU A 114 14.87 -9.65 1.82
CA LEU A 114 15.91 -10.66 2.05
C LEU A 114 16.00 -11.69 0.91
N ALA A 115 14.87 -12.08 0.32
CA ALA A 115 14.86 -12.98 -0.83
C ALA A 115 15.55 -12.34 -2.04
N LEU A 116 15.26 -11.07 -2.34
CA LEU A 116 15.93 -10.34 -3.41
C LEU A 116 17.43 -10.15 -3.15
N MET A 117 17.82 -9.79 -1.91
CA MET A 117 19.23 -9.70 -1.53
C MET A 117 19.96 -11.04 -1.68
N ARG A 118 19.32 -12.14 -1.24
CA ARG A 118 19.87 -13.49 -1.37
C ARG A 118 20.11 -13.84 -2.83
N ALA A 119 19.11 -13.66 -3.70
CA ALA A 119 19.25 -13.92 -5.13
C ALA A 119 20.39 -13.10 -5.75
N LYS A 120 20.52 -11.83 -5.37
CA LYS A 120 21.59 -10.94 -5.85
C LYS A 120 23.00 -11.37 -5.41
N ILE A 121 23.14 -11.88 -4.19
CA ILE A 121 24.42 -12.31 -3.61
C ILE A 121 24.82 -13.70 -4.12
N THR A 122 23.89 -14.66 -4.08
CA THR A 122 24.19 -16.07 -4.38
C THR A 122 24.05 -16.41 -5.86
N GLY A 123 23.34 -15.59 -6.63
CA GLY A 123 22.98 -15.87 -8.01
C GLY A 123 21.93 -16.97 -8.18
N ILE A 124 21.32 -17.45 -7.08
CA ILE A 124 20.21 -18.41 -7.15
C ILE A 124 19.02 -17.69 -7.77
N GLU A 125 18.56 -18.19 -8.92
CA GLU A 125 17.38 -17.65 -9.59
C GLU A 125 16.09 -17.93 -8.81
N GLY A 126 15.13 -17.02 -8.91
CA GLY A 126 13.81 -17.17 -8.28
C GLY A 126 12.74 -16.34 -8.98
N GLU A 127 11.54 -16.37 -8.44
CA GLU A 127 10.41 -15.56 -8.92
C GLU A 127 9.82 -14.73 -7.78
N MET A 128 9.52 -13.46 -8.06
CA MET A 128 8.95 -12.52 -7.10
C MET A 128 8.07 -11.47 -7.79
N ILE A 129 7.07 -10.95 -7.10
CA ILE A 129 6.32 -9.77 -7.56
C ILE A 129 7.07 -8.53 -7.09
N LEU A 130 7.48 -7.67 -8.02
CA LEU A 130 8.33 -6.50 -7.73
C LEU A 130 7.88 -5.28 -8.53
N CYS A 131 8.13 -4.09 -7.95
CA CYS A 131 8.03 -2.82 -8.64
C CYS A 131 9.30 -2.57 -9.48
N VAL A 132 9.15 -2.46 -10.79
CA VAL A 132 10.25 -2.24 -11.75
C VAL A 132 9.83 -1.26 -12.85
N PRO A 133 10.78 -0.57 -13.53
CA PRO A 133 10.45 0.21 -14.72
C PRO A 133 9.77 -0.65 -15.79
N ASN A 134 8.76 -0.10 -16.45
CA ASN A 134 7.95 -0.82 -17.43
C ASN A 134 8.77 -1.38 -18.60
N GLN A 135 9.63 -0.56 -19.22
CA GLN A 135 10.51 -0.96 -20.34
C GLN A 135 9.81 -1.83 -21.40
N GLY A 136 8.66 -1.37 -21.91
CA GLY A 136 7.87 -2.08 -22.91
C GLY A 136 7.09 -3.33 -22.43
N THR A 137 7.11 -3.64 -21.13
CA THR A 137 6.38 -4.80 -20.56
C THR A 137 4.87 -4.67 -20.73
N VAL A 138 4.33 -3.48 -20.45
CA VAL A 138 2.95 -3.08 -20.67
C VAL A 138 2.92 -2.01 -21.76
N ASP A 139 2.32 -2.35 -22.89
CA ASP A 139 2.39 -1.59 -24.15
C ASP A 139 1.68 -0.23 -24.14
N TRP A 140 0.74 -0.02 -23.23
CA TRP A 140 -0.01 1.24 -23.08
C TRP A 140 0.51 2.13 -21.93
N LEU A 141 1.64 1.77 -21.30
CA LEU A 141 2.34 2.59 -20.30
C LEU A 141 3.68 3.10 -20.86
N LYS A 142 4.21 4.18 -20.28
CA LYS A 142 5.54 4.69 -20.66
C LYS A 142 6.63 3.74 -20.16
N ASP A 143 7.81 3.75 -20.77
CA ASP A 143 8.91 2.86 -20.39
C ASP A 143 9.46 3.12 -18.98
N ASP A 144 9.36 4.36 -18.51
CA ASP A 144 9.81 4.82 -17.19
C ASP A 144 8.71 4.74 -16.12
N ASP A 145 7.47 4.37 -16.48
CA ASP A 145 6.43 4.10 -15.50
C ASP A 145 6.82 2.88 -14.66
N VAL A 146 6.75 2.99 -13.34
CA VAL A 146 6.98 1.83 -12.45
C VAL A 146 5.75 0.93 -12.44
N ILE A 147 5.92 -0.36 -12.71
CA ILE A 147 4.85 -1.37 -12.68
C ILE A 147 5.15 -2.44 -11.63
N GLU A 148 4.12 -3.00 -11.01
CA GLU A 148 4.26 -4.13 -10.08
C GLU A 148 3.84 -5.42 -10.81
N VAL A 149 4.82 -6.28 -11.12
CA VAL A 149 4.60 -7.50 -11.92
C VAL A 149 5.45 -8.66 -11.44
N SER A 150 5.07 -9.88 -11.80
CA SER A 150 5.90 -11.06 -11.58
C SER A 150 7.20 -10.95 -12.38
N CYS A 151 8.32 -11.04 -11.67
CA CYS A 151 9.67 -10.93 -12.19
C CYS A 151 10.45 -12.21 -11.93
N ARG A 152 11.36 -12.55 -12.84
CA ARG A 152 12.47 -13.45 -12.57
C ARG A 152 13.57 -12.64 -11.90
N ILE A 153 14.09 -13.12 -10.77
CA ILE A 153 15.21 -12.51 -10.07
C ILE A 153 16.46 -13.38 -10.27
N SER A 154 17.59 -12.71 -10.45
CA SER A 154 18.91 -13.33 -10.55
C SER A 154 19.98 -12.39 -9.99
N LYS A 155 21.26 -12.72 -10.20
CA LYS A 155 22.40 -11.85 -9.83
C LYS A 155 22.35 -10.49 -10.54
N GLU A 156 21.80 -10.47 -11.75
CA GLU A 156 21.72 -9.31 -12.63
C GLU A 156 20.58 -8.36 -12.23
N GLY A 157 19.65 -8.81 -11.38
CA GLY A 157 18.53 -8.02 -10.90
C GLY A 157 17.18 -8.70 -11.17
N ALA A 158 16.14 -7.88 -11.29
CA ALA A 158 14.78 -8.33 -11.55
C ALA A 158 14.40 -8.01 -13.00
N VAL A 159 13.87 -9.00 -13.71
CA VAL A 159 13.36 -8.85 -15.07
C VAL A 159 11.90 -9.30 -15.11
N PRO A 160 10.95 -8.46 -15.61
CA PRO A 160 9.56 -8.87 -15.80
C PRO A 160 9.43 -10.19 -16.56
N LYS A 161 8.51 -11.05 -16.12
CA LYS A 161 8.21 -12.30 -16.85
C LYS A 161 7.48 -11.95 -18.15
N PRO A 162 7.85 -12.56 -19.30
CA PRO A 162 7.12 -12.34 -20.54
C PRO A 162 5.71 -12.92 -20.42
N GLY A 163 4.73 -12.20 -20.97
CA GLY A 163 3.36 -12.68 -21.01
C GLY A 163 2.40 -11.63 -21.53
N PRO A 164 1.19 -12.04 -21.95
CA PRO A 164 0.19 -11.08 -22.37
C PRO A 164 -0.41 -10.43 -21.10
N TYR A 165 0.00 -9.19 -20.80
CA TYR A 165 -0.53 -8.37 -19.70
C TYR A 165 -1.96 -7.88 -20.01
N ILE A 166 -2.86 -8.83 -20.22
CA ILE A 166 -4.24 -8.60 -20.62
C ILE A 166 -5.05 -8.23 -19.38
N LEU A 167 -5.62 -7.02 -19.41
CA LEU A 167 -6.51 -6.52 -18.39
C LEU A 167 -7.82 -6.04 -19.03
N PRO A 168 -8.95 -6.11 -18.30
CA PRO A 168 -10.18 -5.46 -18.73
C PRO A 168 -9.97 -3.98 -18.99
N GLU A 169 -10.66 -3.42 -19.99
CA GLU A 169 -10.51 -2.02 -20.37
C GLU A 169 -10.77 -1.06 -19.19
N SER A 170 -11.77 -1.37 -18.35
CA SER A 170 -12.05 -0.57 -17.15
C SER A 170 -10.90 -0.57 -16.14
N ALA A 171 -10.11 -1.65 -16.06
CA ALA A 171 -8.92 -1.69 -15.21
C ALA A 171 -7.76 -0.89 -15.82
N LYS A 172 -7.58 -0.95 -17.14
CA LYS A 172 -6.58 -0.12 -17.84
C LYS A 172 -6.83 1.36 -17.62
N GLN A 173 -8.07 1.82 -17.76
CA GLN A 173 -8.42 3.22 -17.54
C GLN A 173 -8.14 3.69 -16.11
N LEU A 174 -8.45 2.85 -15.11
CA LEU A 174 -8.12 3.15 -13.71
C LEU A 174 -6.59 3.25 -13.51
N ILE A 175 -5.82 2.30 -14.03
CA ILE A 175 -4.36 2.30 -13.90
C ILE A 175 -3.76 3.53 -14.62
N SER A 176 -4.23 3.87 -15.82
CA SER A 176 -3.76 5.05 -16.56
C SER A 176 -3.99 6.34 -15.79
N ALA A 177 -5.16 6.51 -15.17
CA ALA A 177 -5.46 7.68 -14.34
C ALA A 177 -4.55 7.75 -13.10
N VAL A 178 -4.38 6.64 -12.39
CA VAL A 178 -3.48 6.56 -11.22
C VAL A 178 -2.03 6.80 -11.63
N LYS A 179 -1.59 6.28 -12.77
CA LYS A 179 -0.22 6.49 -13.25
C LYS A 179 0.04 7.94 -13.66
N TYR A 180 -0.94 8.60 -14.27
CA TYR A 180 -0.84 10.04 -14.52
C TYR A 180 -0.73 10.82 -13.20
N TYR A 181 -1.58 10.52 -12.22
CA TYR A 181 -1.50 11.09 -10.88
C TYR A 181 -0.09 10.91 -10.27
N GLU A 182 0.48 9.71 -10.32
CA GLU A 182 1.80 9.43 -9.76
C GLU A 182 2.91 10.24 -10.44
N ARG A 183 2.89 10.34 -11.77
CA ARG A 183 3.88 11.13 -12.52
C ARG A 183 3.80 12.61 -12.18
N GLU A 184 2.60 13.19 -12.24
CA GLU A 184 2.42 14.62 -11.95
C GLU A 184 2.69 14.93 -10.48
N ALA A 185 2.26 14.06 -9.55
CA ALA A 185 2.58 14.24 -8.14
C ALA A 185 4.10 14.16 -7.88
N ALA A 186 4.81 13.20 -8.48
CA ALA A 186 6.26 13.08 -8.33
C ALA A 186 6.99 14.31 -8.92
N SER A 187 6.59 14.76 -10.12
CA SER A 187 7.13 15.96 -10.76
C SER A 187 6.85 17.21 -9.93
N ALA A 188 5.62 17.38 -9.44
CA ALA A 188 5.27 18.46 -8.54
C ALA A 188 6.17 18.46 -7.30
N ILE A 189 6.37 17.30 -6.66
CA ILE A 189 7.20 17.15 -5.45
C ILE A 189 8.64 17.61 -5.70
N VAL A 190 9.25 17.19 -6.81
CA VAL A 190 10.63 17.53 -7.16
C VAL A 190 10.78 19.00 -7.54
N GLU A 191 9.83 19.54 -8.31
CA GLU A 191 9.89 20.90 -8.85
C GLU A 191 9.31 21.97 -7.92
N LYS A 192 8.64 21.56 -6.85
CA LYS A 192 7.85 22.44 -5.99
C LYS A 192 6.76 23.22 -6.72
N ASN A 193 6.01 22.54 -7.60
CA ASN A 193 5.03 23.15 -8.49
C ASN A 193 3.59 22.86 -8.05
N SER A 194 2.86 23.89 -7.62
CA SER A 194 1.48 23.77 -7.14
C SER A 194 0.49 23.39 -8.24
N GLU A 195 0.60 23.96 -9.43
CA GLU A 195 -0.28 23.64 -10.57
C GLU A 195 -0.18 22.16 -10.95
N LYS A 196 1.03 21.59 -11.00
CA LYS A 196 1.20 20.15 -11.25
C LYS A 196 0.61 19.28 -10.14
N ALA A 197 0.69 19.71 -8.88
CA ALA A 197 0.05 19.00 -7.78
C ALA A 197 -1.49 19.09 -7.86
N ILE A 198 -2.03 20.23 -8.30
CA ILE A 198 -3.46 20.39 -8.56
C ILE A 198 -3.90 19.49 -9.71
N ASP A 199 -3.15 19.45 -10.82
CA ASP A 199 -3.43 18.56 -11.96
C ASP A 199 -3.40 17.09 -11.55
N ALA A 200 -2.42 16.69 -10.74
CA ALA A 200 -2.36 15.35 -10.16
C ALA A 200 -3.63 15.03 -9.36
N LEU A 201 -4.00 15.90 -8.40
CA LEU A 201 -5.19 15.70 -7.58
C LEU A 201 -6.48 15.72 -8.41
N MET A 202 -6.56 16.56 -9.45
CA MET A 202 -7.73 16.65 -10.32
C MET A 202 -7.98 15.34 -11.10
N VAL A 203 -6.92 14.66 -11.54
CA VAL A 203 -7.05 13.35 -12.22
C VAL A 203 -7.28 12.19 -11.26
N ASN A 204 -6.94 12.35 -9.98
CA ASN A 204 -7.01 11.28 -9.01
C ASN A 204 -8.47 10.81 -8.88
N PRO A 205 -8.79 9.52 -9.11
CA PRO A 205 -10.17 9.03 -9.12
C PRO A 205 -10.93 9.22 -7.79
N LEU A 206 -10.22 9.48 -6.69
CA LEU A 206 -10.82 9.72 -5.38
C LEU A 206 -11.10 11.21 -5.11
N VAL A 207 -10.54 12.13 -5.91
CA VAL A 207 -10.71 13.57 -5.80
C VAL A 207 -11.53 14.12 -6.98
N GLY A 208 -11.03 14.00 -8.22
CA GLY A 208 -11.81 14.24 -9.45
C GLY A 208 -12.41 15.64 -9.62
N SER A 209 -11.85 16.66 -8.95
CA SER A 209 -12.42 18.02 -8.91
C SER A 209 -11.35 19.09 -8.70
N TYR A 210 -11.35 20.13 -9.53
CA TYR A 210 -10.37 21.23 -9.46
C TYR A 210 -10.47 22.02 -8.15
N SER A 211 -11.68 22.44 -7.76
CA SER A 211 -11.86 23.26 -6.56
C SER A 211 -11.41 22.51 -5.31
N LEU A 212 -11.76 21.22 -5.24
CA LEU A 212 -11.35 20.34 -4.14
C LEU A 212 -9.84 20.07 -4.17
N ALA A 213 -9.25 19.86 -5.34
CA ALA A 213 -7.80 19.66 -5.49
C ALA A 213 -7.01 20.86 -4.96
N LYS A 214 -7.41 22.08 -5.33
CA LYS A 214 -6.77 23.32 -4.87
C LYS A 214 -6.89 23.50 -3.36
N GLU A 215 -8.10 23.28 -2.82
CA GLU A 215 -8.36 23.38 -1.38
C GLU A 215 -7.53 22.36 -0.59
N LEU A 216 -7.55 21.09 -0.99
CA LEU A 216 -6.77 20.02 -0.35
C LEU A 216 -5.27 20.32 -0.38
N LEU A 217 -4.72 20.77 -1.52
CA LEU A 217 -3.30 21.10 -1.60
C LEU A 217 -2.94 22.22 -0.62
N GLY A 218 -3.74 23.29 -0.58
CA GLY A 218 -3.53 24.41 0.35
C GLY A 218 -3.54 23.97 1.81
N GLU A 219 -4.54 23.17 2.20
CA GLU A 219 -4.64 22.65 3.56
C GLU A 219 -3.46 21.75 3.92
N TYR A 220 -3.09 20.80 3.04
CA TYR A 220 -1.99 19.87 3.31
C TYR A 220 -0.65 20.60 3.42
N LEU A 221 -0.37 21.57 2.55
CA LEU A 221 0.88 22.35 2.62
C LEU A 221 0.94 23.19 3.89
N ASN A 222 -0.18 23.76 4.33
CA ASN A 222 -0.25 24.52 5.57
C ASN A 222 -0.02 23.61 6.81
N ILE A 223 -0.73 22.48 6.90
CA ILE A 223 -0.60 21.53 8.03
C ILE A 223 0.82 20.94 8.09
N TYR A 224 1.42 20.65 6.93
CA TYR A 224 2.73 20.01 6.84
C TYR A 224 3.86 20.98 6.45
N ALA A 225 3.71 22.28 6.69
CA ALA A 225 4.67 23.31 6.29
C ALA A 225 6.12 23.03 6.73
N LYS A 226 6.28 22.44 7.93
CA LYS A 226 7.59 22.01 8.47
C LYS A 226 8.30 20.97 7.59
N TYR A 227 7.54 20.13 6.88
CA TYR A 227 8.04 19.03 6.07
C TYR A 227 8.11 19.37 4.58
N THR A 228 7.27 20.30 4.11
CA THR A 228 7.16 20.67 2.69
C THR A 228 8.09 21.82 2.29
N GLY A 229 8.65 22.55 3.26
CA GLY A 229 9.73 23.50 3.03
C GLY A 229 9.31 24.68 2.14
N GLY A 230 8.12 25.23 2.39
CA GLY A 230 7.66 26.52 1.85
C GLY A 230 7.07 26.48 0.44
N TRP A 231 6.35 25.42 0.07
CA TRP A 231 5.50 25.47 -1.13
C TRP A 231 4.38 26.49 -0.94
N GLU A 232 4.16 27.33 -1.94
CA GLU A 232 2.98 28.19 -2.04
C GLU A 232 2.04 27.62 -3.10
N VAL A 233 0.72 27.75 -2.87
CA VAL A 233 -0.31 27.32 -3.82
C VAL A 233 -0.61 28.42 -4.82
#